data_AF-A0A6P1Y583-F1
#
_entry.id   AF-A0A6P1Y583-F1
#
_cell.length_a   1.000
_cell.length_b   1.000
_cell.length_c   1.000
_cell.angle_alpha   90.00
_cell.angle_beta   90.00
_cell.angle_gamma   90.00
#
_symmetry.space_group_name_H-M   'P 1'
#
loop_
_entity.id
_entity.type
_entity.pdbx_description
1 polymer ?
#
loop_
_entity_poly.entity_id
_entity_poly.type
_entity_poly.pdbx_seq_one_letter_code
_entity_poly.pdbx_strand_id
1 'polypeptide(L)'
;MEKVYIEEIRYQGVGGHLFAIAAKKSIDFGFDGMMYGFTANKILLDHYVEKFNAEFIGILHPFQFAIDEENAKNIMEVYTYDWTDEKL
;
A
#
# COMPACT_ATOMS: atom_id res chain seq x y z
N MET A 1 -31.93 -18.56 -1.15
CA MET A 1 -31.12 -17.57 -0.41
C MET A 1 -29.69 -18.05 -0.49
N GLU A 2 -28.87 -17.35 -1.26
CA GLU A 2 -27.44 -17.63 -1.39
C GLU A 2 -26.73 -17.10 -0.14
N LYS A 3 -25.95 -17.95 0.54
CA LYS A 3 -25.19 -17.53 1.72
C LYS A 3 -23.99 -16.72 1.25
N VAL A 4 -24.01 -15.41 1.52
CA VAL A 4 -22.83 -14.56 1.41
C VAL A 4 -21.91 -14.91 2.58
N TYR A 5 -20.80 -15.58 2.31
CA TYR A 5 -19.73 -15.75 3.28
C TYR A 5 -18.91 -14.47 3.31
N ILE A 6 -19.04 -13.71 4.39
CA ILE A 6 -18.14 -12.58 4.65
C ILE A 6 -16.90 -13.22 5.27
N GLU A 7 -15.85 -13.43 4.48
CA GLU A 7 -14.54 -13.74 5.04
C GLU A 7 -14.10 -12.50 5.83
N GLU A 8 -13.93 -12.65 7.14
CA GLU A 8 -13.33 -11.60 7.96
C GLU A 8 -11.94 -11.26 7.41
N ILE A 9 -11.71 -9.98 7.09
CA ILE A 9 -10.44 -9.50 6.56
C ILE A 9 -9.39 -9.60 7.68
N ARG A 10 -8.67 -10.72 7.71
CA ARG A 10 -7.66 -11.08 8.72
C ARG A 10 -6.49 -10.08 8.83
N TYR A 11 -6.30 -9.22 7.84
CA TYR A 11 -5.16 -8.31 7.71
C TYR A 11 -5.57 -6.84 7.46
N GLN A 12 -6.70 -6.42 8.03
CA GLN A 12 -7.17 -5.04 7.88
C GLN A 12 -6.11 -4.06 8.44
N GLY A 13 -5.73 -3.07 7.64
CA GLY A 13 -4.73 -2.05 8.01
C GLY A 13 -3.26 -2.46 7.84
N VAL A 14 -2.97 -3.72 7.48
CA VAL A 14 -1.60 -4.19 7.25
C VAL A 14 -1.00 -3.58 5.98
N GLY A 15 -1.82 -3.29 4.96
CA GLY A 15 -1.34 -2.72 3.70
C GLY A 15 -0.87 -1.26 3.78
N GLY A 16 -1.36 -0.47 4.74
CA GLY A 16 -0.90 0.91 4.99
C GLY A 16 0.33 0.99 5.91
N HIS A 17 0.42 0.07 6.88
CA HIS A 17 1.73 -0.49 7.28
C HIS A 17 2.38 -1.13 6.02
N LEU A 18 3.50 -1.82 5.96
CA LEU A 18 4.11 -2.26 4.66
C LEU A 18 4.41 -1.13 3.63
N PHE A 19 3.44 -0.39 3.07
CA PHE A 19 3.65 0.80 2.23
C PHE A 19 4.49 1.87 2.91
N ALA A 20 4.23 2.20 4.18
CA ALA A 20 5.12 3.15 4.85
C ALA A 20 6.54 2.59 5.10
N ILE A 21 6.72 1.27 5.33
CA ILE A 21 8.07 0.66 5.35
C ILE A 21 8.72 0.76 3.97
N ALA A 22 7.98 0.47 2.91
CA ALA A 22 8.49 0.49 1.54
C ALA A 22 8.86 1.93 1.12
N ALA A 23 8.05 2.93 1.45
CA ALA A 23 8.34 4.34 1.27
C ALA A 23 9.60 4.75 2.03
N LYS A 24 9.73 4.35 3.31
CA LYS A 24 10.92 4.64 4.11
C LYS A 24 12.18 4.03 3.50
N LYS A 25 12.12 2.76 3.07
CA LYS A 25 13.25 2.10 2.39
C LYS A 25 13.59 2.77 1.06
N SER A 26 12.58 3.17 0.29
CA SER A 26 12.75 3.91 -0.96
C SER A 26 13.51 5.23 -0.71
N ILE A 27 13.15 5.98 0.33
CA ILE A 27 13.90 7.18 0.77
C ILE A 27 15.32 6.85 1.20
N ASP A 28 15.51 5.81 2.01
CA ASP A 28 16.84 5.41 2.50
C ASP A 28 17.80 5.01 1.38
N PHE A 29 17.25 4.58 0.23
CA PHE A 29 18.00 4.27 -0.98
C PHE A 29 18.06 5.42 -1.99
N GLY A 30 17.51 6.60 -1.69
CA GLY A 30 17.58 7.78 -2.54
C GLY A 30 16.55 7.83 -3.68
N PHE A 31 15.41 7.14 -3.53
CA PHE A 31 14.30 7.11 -4.50
C PHE A 31 13.07 7.91 -4.03
N ASP A 32 13.25 8.80 -3.04
CA ASP A 32 12.26 9.79 -2.55
C ASP A 32 10.91 9.24 -2.04
N GLY A 33 10.77 7.93 -1.90
CA GLY A 33 9.57 7.31 -1.33
C GLY A 33 8.55 6.84 -2.37
N MET A 34 8.81 7.08 -3.66
CA MET A 34 7.92 6.63 -4.73
C MET A 34 7.81 5.11 -4.75
N MET A 35 6.60 4.62 -5.01
CA MET A 35 6.29 3.19 -5.13
C MET A 35 5.36 2.93 -6.31
N TYR A 36 5.51 1.77 -6.94
CA TYR A 36 4.55 1.26 -7.91
C TYR A 36 4.34 -0.24 -7.74
N GLY A 37 3.23 -0.75 -8.24
CA GLY A 37 2.96 -2.18 -8.16
C GLY A 37 1.68 -2.59 -8.86
N PHE A 38 1.30 -3.83 -8.62
CA PHE A 38 0.10 -4.46 -9.16
C PHE A 38 -0.73 -4.99 -8.02
N THR A 39 -1.98 -4.57 -7.90
CA THR A 39 -2.89 -5.19 -6.93
C THR A 39 -3.45 -6.50 -7.49
N ALA A 40 -3.92 -7.38 -6.60
CA ALA A 40 -4.45 -8.68 -7.00
C ALA A 40 -5.80 -8.59 -7.73
N ASN A 41 -6.58 -7.52 -7.48
CA ASN A 41 -7.90 -7.33 -8.06
C ASN A 41 -8.32 -5.85 -8.01
N LYS A 42 -9.41 -5.53 -8.72
CA LYS A 42 -9.98 -4.18 -8.80
C LYS A 42 -10.39 -3.61 -7.43
N ILE A 43 -10.89 -4.45 -6.52
CA ILE A 43 -11.31 -4.01 -5.18
C ILE A 43 -10.12 -3.44 -4.41
N LEU A 44 -8.96 -4.09 -4.47
CA LEU A 44 -7.73 -3.59 -3.84
C LEU A 44 -7.17 -2.35 -4.54
N LEU A 45 -7.26 -2.30 -5.87
CA LEU A 45 -6.86 -1.09 -6.60
C LEU A 45 -7.70 0.11 -6.12
N ASP A 46 -9.02 -0.03 -6.10
CA ASP A 46 -9.94 1.04 -5.69
C ASP A 46 -9.69 1.46 -4.25
N HIS A 47 -9.46 0.48 -3.37
CA HIS A 47 -9.09 0.77 -1.99
C HIS A 47 -7.81 1.62 -1.90
N TYR A 48 -6.78 1.33 -2.70
CA TYR A 48 -5.53 2.08 -2.66
C TYR A 48 -5.67 3.47 -3.29
N VAL A 49 -6.45 3.62 -4.35
CA VAL A 49 -6.78 4.94 -4.91
C VAL A 49 -7.51 5.80 -3.88
N GLU A 50 -8.52 5.24 -3.21
CA GLU A 50 -9.34 5.99 -2.24
C GLU A 50 -8.63 6.29 -0.91
N LYS A 51 -7.80 5.36 -0.41
CA LYS A 51 -7.18 5.49 0.92
C LYS A 51 -5.79 6.10 0.90
N PHE A 52 -5.06 5.91 -0.19
CA PHE A 52 -3.66 6.31 -0.29
C PHE A 52 -3.40 7.28 -1.42
N ASN A 53 -4.46 7.80 -2.07
CA ASN A 53 -4.37 8.64 -3.26
C ASN A 53 -3.47 8.02 -4.35
N ALA A 54 -3.48 6.70 -4.46
CA ALA A 54 -2.72 6.02 -5.49
C ALA A 54 -3.23 6.42 -6.88
N GLU A 55 -2.31 6.61 -7.83
CA GLU A 55 -2.65 6.85 -9.23
C GLU A 55 -2.85 5.51 -9.94
N PHE A 56 -3.97 5.37 -10.66
CA PHE A 56 -4.19 4.23 -11.55
C PHE A 56 -3.41 4.43 -12.86
N ILE A 57 -2.50 3.50 -13.17
CA ILE A 57 -1.64 3.58 -14.36
C ILE A 57 -2.18 2.68 -15.49
N GLY A 58 -2.48 1.42 -15.20
CA GLY A 58 -3.15 0.51 -16.15
C GLY A 58 -2.41 0.13 -17.44
N ILE A 59 -1.13 0.49 -17.61
CA ILE A 59 -0.39 0.26 -18.88
C ILE A 59 0.17 -1.16 -18.97
N LEU A 60 0.90 -1.61 -17.95
CA LEU A 60 1.57 -2.91 -17.94
C LEU A 60 0.67 -4.03 -17.38
N HIS A 61 -0.33 -3.66 -16.58
CA HIS A 61 -1.27 -4.58 -15.94
C HIS A 61 -2.59 -3.86 -15.64
N PRO A 62 -3.76 -4.52 -15.75
CA PRO A 62 -5.06 -3.90 -15.50
C PRO A 62 -5.25 -3.31 -14.10
N PHE A 63 -4.43 -3.76 -13.13
CA PHE A 63 -4.45 -3.27 -11.75
C PHE A 63 -3.13 -2.62 -11.33
N GLN A 64 -2.43 -2.01 -12.28
CA GLN A 64 -1.22 -1.25 -12.00
C GLN A 64 -1.55 0.09 -11.34
N PHE A 65 -0.82 0.41 -10.28
CA PHE A 65 -0.90 1.68 -9.58
C PHE A 65 0.49 2.22 -9.24
N ALA A 66 0.55 3.51 -8.93
CA ALA A 66 1.70 4.18 -8.34
C ALA A 66 1.26 5.05 -7.15
N ILE A 67 2.17 5.29 -6.22
CA ILE A 67 2.04 6.25 -5.12
C ILE A 67 3.27 7.15 -5.21
N ASP A 68 3.03 8.44 -5.42
CA ASP A 68 4.08 9.45 -5.50
C ASP A 68 4.70 9.76 -4.13
N GLU A 69 5.73 10.59 -4.14
CA GLU A 69 6.52 10.94 -2.95
C GLU A 69 5.69 11.70 -1.90
N GLU A 70 4.74 12.54 -2.33
CA GLU A 70 3.88 13.31 -1.43
C GLU A 70 2.90 12.40 -0.69
N ASN A 71 2.19 11.54 -1.42
CA ASN A 71 1.26 10.61 -0.82
C ASN A 71 1.99 9.53 0.00
N ALA A 72 3.18 9.10 -0.41
CA ALA A 72 4.02 8.21 0.38
C ALA A 72 4.42 8.84 1.74
N LYS A 73 4.74 10.14 1.78
CA LYS A 73 4.99 10.86 3.04
C LYS A 73 3.76 10.87 3.94
N ASN A 74 2.58 11.18 3.40
CA ASN A 74 1.33 11.16 4.15
C ASN A 74 1.06 9.79 4.79
N ILE A 75 1.34 8.69 4.06
CA ILE A 75 1.21 7.33 4.60
C ILE A 75 2.19 7.10 5.76
N MET A 76 3.46 7.51 5.63
CA MET A 76 4.45 7.36 6.71
C MET A 76 4.12 8.18 7.97
N GLU A 77 3.43 9.32 7.84
CA GLU A 77 3.01 10.14 8.99
C GLU A 77 1.87 9.50 9.79
N VAL A 78 0.96 8.80 9.10
CA VAL A 78 -0.21 8.16 9.73
C VAL A 78 0.16 6.82 10.37
N TYR A 79 1.12 6.09 9.80
CA TYR A 79 1.52 4.77 10.28
C TYR A 79 2.85 4.82 11.03
N THR A 80 2.77 4.80 12.37
CA THR A 80 3.93 4.65 13.26
C THR A 80 4.43 3.21 13.26
N TYR A 81 5.74 3.01 13.09
CA TYR A 81 6.37 1.68 13.22
C TYR A 81 7.32 1.65 14.40
N ASP A 82 7.00 0.82 15.39
CA ASP A 82 8.01 0.29 16.31
C ASP A 82 8.59 -0.98 15.67
N TRP A 83 9.68 -0.84 14.93
CA TRP A 83 10.44 -1.99 14.45
C TRP A 83 11.47 -2.34 15.52
N THR A 84 11.37 -3.53 16.12
CA THR A 84 12.46 -4.07 16.93
C THR A 84 13.42 -4.83 16.01
N ASP A 85 14.71 -4.52 16.08
CA ASP A 85 15.79 -5.23 15.37
C ASP A 85 15.99 -6.68 15.89
N GLU A 86 14.93 -7.36 16.35
CA GLU A 86 15.01 -8.75 16.79
C GLU A 86 15.28 -9.64 15.58
N LYS A 87 16.54 -10.01 15.44
CA LYS A 87 16.99 -11.11 14.58
C LYS A 87 16.24 -12.38 15.01
N LEU A 88 15.40 -12.90 14.12
CA LEU A 88 14.89 -14.28 14.16
C LEU A 88 16.05 -15.28 14.18
#